data_AF-A0A535A9Q9-F1
#
_entry.id   AF-A0A535A9Q9-F1
#
_cell.length_a   1.000
_cell.length_b   1.000
_cell.length_c   1.000
_cell.angle_alpha   90.00
_cell.angle_beta   90.00
_cell.angle_gamma   90.00
#
_symmetry.space_group_name_H-M   'P 1'
#
loop_
_entity.id
_entity.type
_entity.pdbx_description
1 polymer ?
#
loop_
_entity_poly.entity_id
_entity_poly.type
_entity_poly.pdbx_seq_one_letter_code
_entity_poly.pdbx_strand_id
1 'polypeptide(L)'
;MTRQRAADPIGFGSGISTDHKDGIRWVDYTNISWNPVFCKRCDICVDICPKSTLVLRNDAIIEEENCILCGLCERYCPDLAIEMLPEAVAAHAAQGESAAEATAEPS
;
A
#
# COMPACT_ATOMS: atom_id res chain seq x y z
N MET A 1 46.84 -1.93 -3.23
CA MET A 1 46.54 -0.83 -2.28
C MET A 1 45.51 0.06 -2.96
N THR A 2 44.30 -0.03 -2.45
CA THR A 2 43.03 -0.08 -3.19
C THR A 2 42.53 1.31 -3.55
N ARG A 3 42.48 1.67 -4.84
CA ARG A 3 41.65 2.77 -5.33
C ARG A 3 40.31 2.21 -5.80
N GLN A 4 39.56 1.65 -4.86
CA GLN A 4 38.14 1.39 -5.04
C GLN A 4 37.45 2.76 -5.03
N ARG A 5 37.35 3.41 -6.19
CA ARG A 5 36.31 4.43 -6.44
C ARG A 5 34.99 3.69 -6.61
N ALA A 6 34.52 3.09 -5.51
CA ALA A 6 33.14 2.68 -5.40
C ALA A 6 32.30 3.96 -5.41
N ALA A 7 31.23 3.92 -6.20
CA ALA A 7 30.35 5.02 -6.50
C ALA A 7 30.05 5.89 -5.27
N ASP A 8 30.33 7.18 -5.40
CA ASP A 8 29.64 8.24 -4.67
C ASP A 8 28.38 8.58 -5.47
N PRO A 9 27.23 7.92 -5.24
CA PRO A 9 26.00 8.67 -5.34
C PRO A 9 25.94 9.53 -4.08
N ILE A 10 25.47 10.75 -4.24
CA ILE A 10 24.73 11.43 -3.19
C ILE A 10 23.55 10.47 -2.90
N GLY A 11 23.77 9.60 -1.90
CA GLY A 11 23.28 8.23 -1.92
C GLY A 11 21.88 8.08 -1.35
N PHE A 12 20.91 8.08 -2.26
CA PHE A 12 19.76 7.18 -2.18
C PHE A 12 20.24 5.78 -1.77
N GLY A 13 19.72 5.23 -0.68
CA GLY A 13 19.86 3.81 -0.37
C GLY A 13 21.04 3.43 0.53
N SER A 14 20.93 3.77 1.82
CA SER A 14 21.40 2.87 2.87
C SER A 14 20.32 2.84 3.96
N GLY A 15 19.29 2.04 3.71
CA GLY A 15 18.12 1.94 4.57
C GLY A 15 17.44 0.61 4.39
N ILE A 16 18.17 -0.45 4.70
CA ILE A 16 17.72 -1.83 4.93
C ILE A 16 16.26 -1.94 5.39
N SER A 17 15.38 -2.37 4.48
CA SER A 17 14.35 -3.39 4.75
C SER A 17 13.49 -3.53 3.50
N THR A 18 13.59 -4.71 2.86
CA THR A 18 12.70 -5.23 1.82
C THR A 18 12.50 -4.30 0.63
N ASP A 19 13.57 -4.20 -0.17
CA ASP A 19 13.55 -3.51 -1.45
C ASP A 19 12.52 -4.18 -2.38
N HIS A 20 11.46 -3.45 -2.72
CA HIS A 20 10.66 -3.74 -3.90
C HIS A 20 11.62 -3.79 -5.11
N LYS A 21 11.35 -4.59 -6.15
CA LYS A 21 12.30 -4.86 -7.25
C LYS A 21 12.89 -3.59 -7.91
N ASP A 22 12.19 -2.46 -7.79
CA ASP A 22 12.56 -1.13 -8.25
C ASP A 22 13.53 -0.36 -7.31
N GLY A 23 13.99 -0.95 -6.21
CA GLY A 23 14.91 -0.34 -5.26
C GLY A 23 14.28 0.75 -4.39
N ILE A 24 12.96 0.72 -4.24
CA ILE A 24 12.19 1.71 -3.48
C ILE A 24 11.78 1.11 -2.13
N ARG A 25 11.86 1.92 -1.08
CA ARG A 25 11.43 1.54 0.28
C ARG A 25 9.91 1.59 0.38
N TRP A 26 9.28 0.43 0.52
CA TRP A 26 7.87 0.30 0.88
C TRP A 26 7.76 0.00 2.37
N VAL A 27 6.60 0.31 2.95
CA VAL A 27 6.24 0.02 4.33
C VAL A 27 5.04 -0.91 4.27
N ASP A 28 5.28 -2.17 4.60
CA ASP A 28 4.26 -3.20 4.61
C ASP A 28 3.53 -3.22 5.95
N TYR A 29 2.20 -3.27 5.89
CA TYR A 29 1.30 -3.45 7.03
C TYR A 29 0.62 -4.82 6.97
N THR A 30 -0.52 -5.00 7.62
CA THR A 30 -1.21 -6.29 7.65
C THR A 30 -1.93 -6.57 6.34
N ASN A 31 -2.58 -5.56 5.76
CA ASN A 31 -3.37 -5.75 4.53
C ASN A 31 -2.93 -4.85 3.37
N ILE A 32 -2.15 -3.80 3.64
CA ILE A 32 -1.68 -2.85 2.64
C ILE A 32 -0.18 -2.67 2.68
N SER A 33 0.40 -2.22 1.57
CA SER A 33 1.76 -1.70 1.50
C SER A 33 1.70 -0.23 1.08
N TRP A 34 2.50 0.62 1.72
CA TRP A 34 2.51 2.06 1.47
C TRP A 34 3.92 2.55 1.16
N ASN A 35 4.03 3.50 0.22
CA ASN A 35 5.29 4.07 -0.20
C ASN A 35 5.43 5.55 0.21
N PRO A 36 6.33 5.89 1.16
CA PRO A 36 6.56 7.28 1.58
C PRO A 36 7.12 8.18 0.47
N VAL A 37 7.79 7.62 -0.54
CA VAL A 37 8.41 8.40 -1.63
C VAL A 37 7.36 8.94 -2.59
N PHE A 38 6.36 8.12 -2.92
CA PHE A 38 5.26 8.53 -3.82
C PHE A 38 4.16 9.28 -3.07
N CYS A 39 3.94 8.99 -1.79
CA CYS A 39 2.84 9.59 -1.04
C CYS A 39 2.99 11.11 -0.89
N LYS A 40 1.99 11.85 -1.37
CA LYS A 40 1.90 13.32 -1.22
C LYS A 40 1.19 13.77 0.07
N ARG A 41 0.74 12.81 0.89
CA ARG A 41 0.00 13.06 2.14
C ARG A 41 -1.26 13.92 1.87
N CYS A 42 -2.05 13.48 0.90
CA CYS A 42 -3.29 14.15 0.49
C CYS A 42 -4.53 13.71 1.27
N ASP A 43 -4.40 12.77 2.21
CA ASP A 43 -5.47 12.23 3.06
C ASP A 43 -6.66 11.56 2.35
N ILE A 44 -6.66 11.47 1.02
CA ILE A 44 -7.75 10.86 0.23
C ILE A 44 -8.04 9.41 0.68
N CYS A 45 -6.99 8.63 0.97
CA CYS A 45 -7.15 7.25 1.41
C CYS A 45 -7.81 7.13 2.79
N VAL A 46 -7.65 8.14 3.66
CA VAL A 46 -8.30 8.22 4.98
C VAL A 46 -9.78 8.57 4.79
N ASP A 47 -10.07 9.58 3.98
CA ASP A 47 -11.43 10.08 3.73
C ASP A 47 -12.33 9.06 3.02
N ILE A 48 -11.78 8.30 2.06
CA ILE A 48 -12.55 7.32 1.30
C ILE A 48 -12.75 6.00 2.06
N CYS A 49 -12.04 5.79 3.17
CA CYS A 49 -12.09 4.52 3.88
C CYS A 49 -13.43 4.38 4.64
N PRO A 50 -14.30 3.43 4.27
CA PRO A 50 -15.63 3.28 4.87
C PRO A 50 -15.58 2.81 6.34
N LYS A 51 -14.44 2.25 6.75
CA LYS A 51 -14.17 1.82 8.12
C LYS A 51 -13.24 2.76 8.86
N SER A 52 -12.75 3.81 8.21
CA SER A 52 -11.77 4.75 8.77
C SER A 52 -10.57 4.06 9.42
N THR A 53 -10.09 2.97 8.81
CA THR A 53 -8.99 2.14 9.32
C THR A 53 -7.63 2.67 8.89
N LEU A 54 -7.58 3.76 8.14
CA LEU A 54 -6.34 4.39 7.69
C LEU A 54 -6.25 5.74 8.39
N VAL A 55 -5.08 6.04 8.95
CA VAL A 55 -4.82 7.32 9.64
C VAL A 55 -3.50 7.89 9.17
N LEU A 56 -3.49 9.17 8.79
CA LEU A 56 -2.24 9.90 8.55
C LEU A 56 -1.69 10.43 9.88
N ARG A 57 -0.50 9.96 10.29
CA ARG A 57 0.25 10.50 11.43
C ARG A 57 1.71 10.70 11.07
N ASN A 58 2.26 11.87 11.39
CA ASN A 58 3.68 12.20 11.15
C ASN A 58 4.11 11.91 9.70
N ASP A 59 3.29 12.34 8.73
CA ASP A 59 3.52 12.10 7.29
C ASP A 59 3.52 10.62 6.86
N ALA A 60 3.11 9.70 7.74
CA ALA A 60 2.98 8.28 7.45
C ALA A 60 1.52 7.82 7.47
N ILE A 61 1.16 7.01 6.48
CA ILE A 61 -0.14 6.31 6.46
C ILE A 61 -0.01 5.09 7.35
N ILE A 62 -0.80 5.05 8.42
CA ILE A 62 -0.84 3.93 9.36
C ILE A 62 -2.13 3.16 9.13
N GLU A 63 -2.00 1.85 8.94
CA GLU A 63 -3.13 0.93 8.95
C GLU A 63 -3.50 0.57 10.40
N GLU A 64 -4.77 0.76 10.74
CA GLU A 64 -5.41 0.30 11.97
C GLU A 64 -6.15 -1.02 11.73
N GLU A 65 -6.61 -1.59 12.84
CA GLU A 65 -7.34 -2.86 12.88
C GLU A 65 -8.67 -2.74 12.10
N ASN A 66 -9.19 -3.87 11.59
CA ASN A 66 -10.51 -3.94 10.95
C ASN A 66 -10.60 -3.45 9.48
N CYS A 67 -9.47 -3.44 8.76
CA CYS A 67 -9.47 -3.27 7.30
C CYS A 67 -10.25 -4.42 6.63
N ILE A 68 -11.20 -4.07 5.75
CA ILE A 68 -12.04 -5.03 5.04
C ILE A 68 -11.54 -5.34 3.61
N LEU A 69 -10.34 -4.87 3.26
CA LEU A 69 -9.74 -5.03 1.93
C LEU A 69 -10.68 -4.61 0.77
N CYS A 70 -11.37 -3.49 0.95
CA CYS A 70 -12.28 -2.95 -0.08
C CYS A 70 -11.57 -2.43 -1.35
N GLY A 71 -10.25 -2.21 -1.28
CA GLY A 71 -9.44 -1.69 -2.38
C GLY A 71 -9.79 -0.28 -2.84
N LEU A 72 -10.47 0.53 -2.01
CA LEU A 72 -10.77 1.92 -2.35
C LEU A 72 -9.55 2.82 -2.21
N CYS A 73 -8.72 2.59 -1.19
CA CYS A 73 -7.51 3.38 -0.95
C CYS A 73 -6.51 3.29 -2.12
N GLU A 74 -6.29 2.10 -2.66
CA GLU A 74 -5.48 1.85 -3.86
C GLU A 74 -6.09 2.52 -5.10
N ARG A 75 -7.38 2.30 -5.35
CA ARG A 75 -8.07 2.84 -6.54
C ARG A 75 -8.14 4.35 -6.59
N TYR A 76 -8.26 5.01 -5.44
CA TYR A 76 -8.39 6.46 -5.35
C TYR A 76 -7.07 7.18 -5.11
N CYS A 77 -5.95 6.46 -4.91
CA CYS A 77 -4.66 7.10 -4.75
C CYS A 77 -4.17 7.62 -6.11
N PRO A 78 -4.05 8.95 -6.32
CA PRO A 78 -3.64 9.51 -7.61
C PRO A 78 -2.16 9.23 -7.94
N ASP A 79 -1.33 9.07 -6.91
CA ASP A 79 0.11 8.81 -7.03
C ASP A 79 0.46 7.31 -6.95
N LEU A 80 -0.53 6.42 -6.81
CA LEU A 80 -0.33 4.97 -6.63
C LEU A 80 0.69 4.63 -5.52
N ALA A 81 0.64 5.41 -4.43
CA ALA A 81 1.54 5.27 -3.29
C ALA A 81 1.10 4.20 -2.27
N ILE A 82 0.02 3.47 -2.56
CA ILE A 82 -0.56 2.46 -1.68
C ILE A 82 -1.07 1.30 -2.53
N GLU A 83 -0.74 0.09 -2.10
CA GLU A 83 -1.08 -1.16 -2.77
C GLU A 83 -1.70 -2.13 -1.75
N MET A 84 -2.55 -3.05 -2.20
CA MET A 84 -3.03 -4.12 -1.33
C MET A 84 -2.08 -5.32 -1.37
N LEU A 85 -1.82 -5.91 -0.21
CA LEU A 85 -0.96 -7.10 -0.14
C LEU A 85 -1.68 -8.30 -0.77
N PRO A 86 -1.10 -8.97 -1.76
CA PRO A 86 -1.77 -10.04 -2.50
C PRO A 86 -2.12 -11.23 -1.60
N GLU A 87 -1.32 -11.49 -0.56
CA GLU A 87 -1.61 -12.54 0.43
C GLU A 87 -2.83 -12.22 1.31
N ALA A 88 -3.00 -10.95 1.71
CA ALA A 88 -4.15 -10.49 2.47
C ALA A 88 -5.43 -10.51 1.61
N VAL A 89 -5.31 -10.08 0.35
CA VAL A 89 -6.40 -10.13 -0.64
C VAL A 89 -6.82 -11.57 -0.89
N ALA A 90 -5.88 -12.49 -1.10
CA ALA A 90 -6.17 -13.91 -1.30
C ALA A 90 -6.87 -14.53 -0.08
N ALA A 91 -6.43 -14.17 1.14
CA ALA A 91 -7.05 -14.63 2.37
C ALA A 91 -8.49 -14.12 2.54
N HIS A 92 -8.77 -12.88 2.15
CA HIS A 92 -10.13 -12.30 2.17
C HIS A 92 -11.02 -12.83 1.05
N ALA A 93 -10.48 -13.07 -0.15
CA ALA A 93 -11.24 -13.64 -1.26
C ALA A 93 -11.74 -15.06 -0.96
N ALA A 94 -10.93 -15.88 -0.28
CA ALA A 94 -11.34 -17.22 0.15
C ALA A 94 -12.53 -17.23 1.15
N GLN A 95 -12.87 -16.07 1.74
CA GLN A 95 -13.99 -15.90 2.66
C GLN A 95 -15.24 -15.28 1.99
N GLY A 96 -15.13 -14.89 0.70
CA GLY A 96 -16.13 -14.12 -0.03
C GLY A 96 -17.08 -14.94 -0.94
N GLU A 97 -17.05 -16.27 -0.89
CA GLU A 97 -17.86 -17.15 -1.74
C GLU A 97 -19.39 -17.16 -1.41
N SER A 98 -19.91 -16.11 -0.76
CA SER A 98 -21.33 -15.99 -0.37
C SER A 98 -22.02 -14.69 -0.84
N ALA A 99 -21.40 -13.85 -1.67
CA ALA A 99 -22.06 -12.63 -2.15
C ALA A 99 -21.63 -12.18 -3.57
N ALA A 100 -21.82 -13.05 -4.57
CA ALA A 100 -21.85 -12.65 -5.98
C ALA A 100 -22.88 -13.44 -6.80
N GLU A 101 -23.99 -13.87 -6.16
CA GLU A 101 -25.21 -14.23 -6.90
C GLU A 101 -26.23 -13.09 -6.68
N ALA A 102 -26.84 -12.63 -7.78
CA ALA A 102 -27.65 -11.41 -7.97
C ALA A 102 -26.81 -10.16 -8.31
N THR A 103 -26.82 -9.61 -9.53
CA THR A 103 -27.92 -9.49 -10.49
C THR A 103 -27.41 -9.52 -11.92
N ALA A 104 -27.88 -10.51 -12.68
CA ALA A 104 -28.11 -10.32 -14.10
C ALA A 104 -29.10 -9.15 -14.28
N GLU A 105 -28.77 -8.19 -15.14
CA GLU A 105 -29.78 -7.33 -15.73
C GLU A 105 -30.29 -8.01 -17.02
N PRO A 106 -31.55 -8.47 -17.06
CA PRO A 106 -32.29 -8.63 -18.30
C PRO A 106 -33.03 -7.33 -18.61
N SER A 107 -32.60 -6.62 -19.65
CA SER A 107 -33.47 -5.81 -20.50
C SER A 107 -32.82 -5.61 -21.86
#